data_AF-A0A085Z7A4-F1
#
_entry.id   AF-A0A085Z7A4-F1
#
_cell.length_a   1.000
_cell.length_b   1.000
_cell.length_c   1.000
_cell.angle_alpha   90.00
_cell.angle_beta   90.00
_cell.angle_gamma   90.00
#
_symmetry.space_group_name_H-M   'P 1'
#
loop_
_entity.id
_entity.type
_entity.pdbx_description
1 polymer ?
#
loop_
_entity_poly.entity_id
_entity_poly.type
_entity_poly.pdbx_seq_one_letter_code
_entity_poly.pdbx_strand_id
1 'polypeptide(L)'
;MTHLENIEKLFSKDFVESPLLESFEVGKIYLSTGKLVACDPLITNDMQPFSTEFPKGDFQVLLHKERESNCVAYAEIIFSNANISSWKMATTSNQNIKELSDGEVFGYPVESGMGCFMDLQTQEQLNLLEQKLFQRKGDDFMGIYEEFFHEHFFDENGAIDQFAFLKPNEENPGNIFAFETGYGEGFYASYIGFDDKNNPVKIITEFIEILVN
;
A
#
# COMPACT_ATOMS: atom_id res chain seq x y z
N MET A 1 23.63 0.18 4.61
CA MET A 1 22.59 -0.81 4.88
C MET A 1 21.69 -0.77 3.67
N THR A 2 21.34 -1.92 3.10
CA THR A 2 20.34 -1.94 2.02
C THR A 2 18.96 -1.68 2.62
N HIS A 3 18.01 -1.16 1.83
CA HIS A 3 16.61 -1.01 2.27
C HIS A 3 16.08 -2.30 2.91
N LEU A 4 16.38 -3.45 2.30
CA LEU A 4 15.96 -4.76 2.80
C LEU A 4 16.50 -5.10 4.19
N GLU A 5 17.78 -4.82 4.44
CA GLU A 5 18.40 -5.02 5.76
C GLU A 5 17.76 -4.11 6.83
N ASN A 6 17.39 -2.88 6.46
CA ASN A 6 16.72 -1.95 7.37
C ASN A 6 15.29 -2.43 7.71
N ILE A 7 14.54 -2.86 6.69
CA ILE A 7 13.21 -3.47 6.88
C ILE A 7 13.28 -4.70 7.78
N GLU A 8 14.25 -5.58 7.58
CA GLU A 8 14.43 -6.77 8.41
C GLU A 8 14.64 -6.39 9.89
N LYS A 9 15.45 -5.38 10.17
CA LYS A 9 15.68 -4.91 11.54
C LYS A 9 14.43 -4.31 12.18
N LEU A 10 13.65 -3.54 11.43
CA LEU A 10 12.48 -2.83 11.94
C LEU A 10 11.26 -3.74 12.16
N PHE A 11 11.03 -4.68 11.25
CA PHE A 11 9.71 -5.33 11.11
C PHE A 11 9.70 -6.85 11.30
N SER A 12 10.86 -7.48 11.59
CA SER A 12 10.91 -8.91 11.90
C SER A 12 10.33 -9.27 13.27
N LYS A 13 10.10 -8.28 14.13
CA LYS A 13 9.40 -8.44 15.42
C LYS A 13 7.92 -8.06 15.28
N ASP A 14 7.10 -8.52 16.24
CA ASP A 14 5.67 -8.23 16.28
C ASP A 14 5.34 -6.74 16.54
N PHE A 15 6.31 -5.96 17.01
CA PHE A 15 6.17 -4.54 17.25
C PHE A 15 7.43 -3.79 16.79
N VAL A 16 7.22 -2.57 16.28
CA VAL A 16 8.30 -1.71 15.79
C VAL A 16 8.95 -0.99 16.97
N GLU A 17 10.19 -1.32 17.27
CA GLU A 17 11.01 -0.68 18.33
C GLU A 17 11.87 0.45 17.75
N SER A 18 11.26 1.49 17.20
CA SER A 18 11.97 2.70 16.78
C SER A 18 11.43 3.93 17.49
N PRO A 19 12.27 4.72 18.20
CA PRO A 19 11.82 5.97 18.80
C PRO A 19 11.42 7.03 17.77
N LEU A 20 11.73 6.81 16.48
CA LEU A 20 11.40 7.71 15.37
C LEU A 20 10.03 7.40 14.75
N LEU A 21 9.43 6.24 15.08
CA LEU A 21 8.16 5.81 14.51
C LEU A 21 7.04 5.79 15.56
N GLU A 22 5.83 6.04 15.07
CA GLU A 22 4.59 5.77 15.78
C GLU A 22 3.70 4.90 14.90
N SER A 23 3.19 3.80 15.45
CA SER A 23 2.42 2.80 14.70
C SER A 23 0.95 2.84 15.09
N PHE A 24 0.07 2.79 14.11
CA PHE A 24 -1.37 2.87 14.27
C PHE A 24 -2.03 1.68 13.58
N GLU A 25 -2.87 0.93 14.28
CA GLU A 25 -3.83 0.04 13.62
C GLU A 25 -4.93 0.91 13.02
N VAL A 26 -5.05 0.87 11.69
CA VAL A 26 -5.92 1.78 10.96
C VAL A 26 -7.18 1.12 10.43
N GLY A 27 -7.20 -0.20 10.33
CA GLY A 27 -8.37 -0.94 9.87
C GLY A 27 -8.02 -2.29 9.26
N LYS A 28 -8.87 -2.75 8.34
CA LYS A 28 -8.72 -4.03 7.66
C LYS A 28 -8.91 -3.92 6.16
N ILE A 29 -8.09 -4.64 5.41
CA ILE A 29 -8.20 -4.80 3.96
C ILE A 29 -8.73 -6.19 3.64
N TYR A 30 -9.65 -6.28 2.69
CA TYR A 30 -10.21 -7.55 2.22
C TYR A 30 -9.57 -7.99 0.90
N LEU A 31 -8.94 -9.16 0.89
CA LEU A 31 -8.35 -9.77 -0.30
C LEU A 31 -9.21 -10.93 -0.80
N SER A 32 -9.94 -10.67 -1.89
CA SER A 32 -10.84 -11.65 -2.52
C SER A 32 -10.09 -12.73 -3.30
N THR A 33 -9.02 -12.34 -3.99
CA THR A 33 -8.25 -13.19 -4.89
C THR A 33 -6.89 -13.53 -4.31
N GLY A 34 -6.40 -12.75 -3.34
CA GLY A 34 -5.05 -12.88 -2.80
C GLY A 34 -4.00 -12.27 -3.72
N LYS A 35 -4.41 -11.62 -4.82
CA LYS A 35 -3.52 -10.88 -5.71
C LYS A 35 -3.52 -9.42 -5.26
N LEU A 36 -2.47 -9.03 -4.54
CA LEU A 36 -2.33 -7.69 -4.01
C LEU A 36 -1.67 -6.77 -5.04
N VAL A 37 -2.22 -5.57 -5.19
CA VAL A 37 -1.69 -4.46 -5.99
C VAL A 37 -1.27 -3.34 -5.04
N ALA A 38 -0.12 -2.72 -5.33
CA ALA A 38 0.27 -1.42 -4.77
C ALA A 38 0.49 -0.44 -5.92
N CYS A 39 -0.15 0.73 -5.85
CA CYS A 39 -0.06 1.75 -6.89
C CYS A 39 -0.47 3.12 -6.37
N ASP A 40 -0.32 4.14 -7.22
CA ASP A 40 -1.09 5.37 -7.12
C ASP A 40 -2.52 5.10 -7.61
N PRO A 41 -3.55 5.22 -6.77
CA PRO A 41 -4.92 4.87 -7.16
C PRO A 41 -5.55 5.85 -8.14
N LEU A 42 -4.95 7.03 -8.36
CA LEU A 42 -5.47 8.08 -9.22
C LEU A 42 -4.79 8.12 -10.59
N ILE A 43 -3.52 7.73 -10.65
CA ILE A 43 -2.68 7.88 -11.85
C ILE A 43 -2.21 6.54 -12.43
N THR A 44 -1.82 5.59 -11.58
CA THR A 44 -1.25 4.29 -12.00
C THR A 44 -2.10 3.11 -11.54
N ASN A 45 -3.42 3.29 -11.58
CA ASN A 45 -4.44 2.35 -11.12
C ASN A 45 -4.55 1.05 -11.94
N ASP A 46 -3.71 0.84 -12.95
CA ASP A 46 -3.64 -0.37 -13.79
C ASP A 46 -2.36 -1.20 -13.58
N MET A 47 -1.57 -0.86 -12.56
CA MET A 47 -0.38 -1.61 -12.15
C MET A 47 -0.67 -3.10 -11.93
N GLN A 48 0.30 -3.94 -12.30
CA GLN A 48 0.21 -5.38 -12.14
C GLN A 48 0.27 -5.78 -10.65
N PRO A 49 -0.44 -6.85 -10.25
CA PRO A 49 -0.31 -7.37 -8.89
C PRO A 49 1.08 -7.96 -8.67
N PHE A 50 1.49 -8.02 -7.40
CA PHE A 50 2.68 -8.76 -7.01
C PHE A 50 2.57 -10.23 -7.41
N SER A 51 3.71 -10.85 -7.71
CA SER A 51 3.80 -12.26 -8.11
C SER A 51 3.48 -13.22 -6.97
N THR A 52 3.63 -12.77 -5.72
CA THR A 52 3.29 -13.55 -4.54
C THR A 52 1.79 -13.63 -4.37
N GLU A 53 1.25 -14.85 -4.22
CA GLU A 53 -0.13 -15.05 -3.79
C GLU A 53 -0.23 -14.88 -2.26
N PHE A 54 -1.09 -13.96 -1.83
CA PHE A 54 -1.38 -13.71 -0.43
C PHE A 54 -2.62 -14.49 0.03
N PRO A 55 -2.76 -14.77 1.34
CA PRO A 55 -3.97 -15.34 1.90
C PRO A 55 -5.20 -14.50 1.55
N LYS A 56 -6.36 -15.16 1.43
CA LYS A 56 -7.64 -14.53 1.15
C LYS A 56 -8.40 -14.26 2.45
N GLY A 57 -9.12 -13.14 2.52
CA GLY A 57 -9.89 -12.74 3.70
C GLY A 57 -9.56 -11.33 4.17
N ASP A 58 -9.90 -11.03 5.43
CA ASP A 58 -9.68 -9.74 6.07
C ASP A 58 -8.36 -9.71 6.83
N PHE A 59 -7.52 -8.73 6.54
CA PHE A 59 -6.19 -8.57 7.13
C PHE A 59 -6.02 -7.23 7.79
N GLN A 60 -5.34 -7.23 8.93
CA GLN A 60 -5.05 -6.02 9.69
C GLN A 60 -4.08 -5.15 8.90
N VAL A 61 -4.32 -3.84 8.94
CA VAL A 61 -3.48 -2.83 8.32
C VAL A 61 -2.93 -1.90 9.38
N LEU A 62 -1.63 -1.61 9.30
CA LEU A 62 -0.96 -0.62 10.13
C LEU A 62 -0.37 0.49 9.26
N LEU A 63 -0.40 1.70 9.79
CA LEU A 63 0.43 2.81 9.32
C LEU A 63 1.48 3.14 10.35
N HIS A 64 2.71 3.36 9.87
CA HIS A 64 3.81 3.82 10.69
C HIS A 64 4.19 5.22 10.24
N LYS A 65 4.10 6.17 11.16
CA LYS A 65 4.37 7.58 10.90
C LYS A 65 5.70 7.99 11.51
N GLU A 66 6.46 8.79 10.79
CA GLU A 66 7.63 9.45 11.34
C GLU A 66 7.19 10.49 12.37
N ARG A 67 7.73 10.44 13.59
CA ARG A 67 7.29 11.29 14.70
C ARG A 67 7.53 12.78 14.48
N GLU A 68 8.60 13.14 13.79
CA GLU A 68 8.99 14.53 13.60
C GLU A 68 8.11 15.24 12.56
N SER A 69 7.92 14.60 11.40
CA SER A 69 7.13 15.15 10.28
C SER A 69 5.64 14.81 10.38
N ASN A 70 5.27 13.77 11.14
CA ASN A 70 3.94 13.17 11.13
C ASN A 70 3.51 12.68 9.73
N CYS A 71 4.47 12.42 8.83
CA CYS A 71 4.27 11.81 7.53
C CYS A 71 4.18 10.28 7.65
N VAL A 72 3.46 9.65 6.73
CA VAL A 72 3.42 8.19 6.59
C VAL A 72 4.78 7.69 6.11
N ALA A 73 5.52 7.00 6.98
CA ALA A 73 6.82 6.42 6.64
C ALA A 73 6.68 5.01 6.06
N TYR A 74 5.73 4.22 6.57
CA TYR A 74 5.47 2.86 6.12
C TYR A 74 3.98 2.51 6.17
N ALA A 75 3.55 1.64 5.25
CA ALA A 75 2.24 1.00 5.28
C ALA A 75 2.42 -0.52 5.32
N GLU A 76 1.77 -1.19 6.27
CA GLU A 76 1.92 -2.62 6.55
C GLU A 76 0.57 -3.35 6.47
N ILE A 77 0.56 -4.55 5.88
CA ILE A 77 -0.54 -5.51 5.98
C ILE A 77 -0.04 -6.78 6.66
N ILE A 78 -0.75 -7.25 7.68
CA ILE A 78 -0.41 -8.46 8.44
C ILE A 78 -1.34 -9.61 8.03
N PHE A 79 -0.76 -10.67 7.45
CA PHE A 79 -1.48 -11.86 7.00
C PHE A 79 -1.51 -12.99 8.03
N SER A 80 -0.49 -13.07 8.89
CA SER A 80 -0.43 -14.04 9.98
C SER A 80 0.52 -13.58 11.08
N ASN A 81 0.47 -14.25 12.24
CA ASN A 81 1.38 -14.04 13.37
C ASN A 81 2.51 -15.08 13.41
N ALA A 82 2.87 -15.64 12.25
CA ALA A 82 3.99 -16.58 12.17
C ALA A 82 5.32 -15.84 12.26
N ASN A 83 6.36 -16.49 12.79
CA ASN A 83 7.70 -15.93 12.80
C ASN A 83 8.22 -15.75 11.36
N ILE A 84 8.81 -14.60 11.09
CA ILE A 84 9.45 -14.31 9.80
C ILE A 84 10.85 -14.91 9.79
N SER A 85 11.15 -15.68 8.75
CA SER A 85 12.44 -16.35 8.55
C SER A 85 13.26 -15.71 7.42
N SER A 86 12.61 -14.97 6.52
CA SER A 86 13.27 -14.26 5.43
C SER A 86 12.45 -13.08 4.93
N TRP A 87 13.15 -12.07 4.40
CA TRP A 87 12.56 -10.92 3.70
C TRP A 87 12.95 -10.91 2.23
N LYS A 88 12.03 -10.47 1.37
CA LYS A 88 12.29 -10.28 -0.06
C LYS A 88 11.61 -9.01 -0.56
N MET A 89 12.20 -8.34 -1.54
CA MET A 89 11.51 -7.30 -2.30
C MET A 89 10.30 -7.91 -3.03
N ALA A 90 9.16 -7.22 -2.97
CA ALA A 90 7.97 -7.60 -3.70
C ALA A 90 8.15 -7.22 -5.18
N THR A 91 7.83 -8.14 -6.08
CA THR A 91 7.98 -7.93 -7.52
C THR A 91 6.77 -8.43 -8.30
N THR A 92 6.48 -7.80 -9.43
CA THR A 92 5.51 -8.28 -10.43
C THR A 92 6.16 -9.34 -11.33
N SER A 93 5.36 -10.05 -12.13
CA SER A 93 5.83 -11.23 -12.87
C SER A 93 6.88 -10.93 -13.93
N ASN A 94 6.99 -9.67 -14.35
CA ASN A 94 7.97 -9.17 -15.33
C ASN A 94 9.20 -8.52 -14.70
N GLN A 95 9.31 -8.46 -13.37
CA GLN A 95 10.41 -7.83 -12.67
C GLN A 95 11.38 -8.89 -12.13
N ASN A 96 12.66 -8.74 -12.48
CA ASN A 96 13.72 -9.68 -12.12
C ASN A 96 14.82 -8.95 -11.32
N ILE A 97 14.90 -9.22 -10.02
CA ILE A 97 15.83 -8.56 -9.08
C ILE A 97 17.30 -8.63 -9.55
N LYS A 98 17.68 -9.64 -10.34
CA LYS A 98 19.05 -9.76 -10.88
C LYS A 98 19.43 -8.68 -11.88
N GLU A 99 18.45 -7.93 -12.38
CA GLU A 99 18.65 -6.82 -13.31
C GLU A 99 18.91 -5.49 -12.58
N LEU A 100 18.71 -5.44 -11.26
CA LEU A 100 18.97 -4.26 -10.44
C LEU A 100 20.46 -4.11 -10.13
N SER A 101 20.94 -2.88 -10.21
CA SER A 101 22.24 -2.45 -9.67
C SER A 101 22.15 -2.21 -8.17
N ASP A 102 23.30 -2.06 -7.51
CA ASP A 102 23.37 -1.76 -6.08
C ASP A 102 22.60 -0.46 -5.75
N GLY A 103 21.62 -0.57 -4.85
CA GLY A 103 20.78 0.54 -4.41
C GLY A 103 19.53 0.77 -5.27
N GLU A 104 19.37 0.08 -6.40
CA GLU A 104 18.13 0.14 -7.18
C GLU A 104 17.04 -0.76 -6.56
N VAL A 105 15.80 -0.39 -6.81
CA VAL A 105 14.62 -1.11 -6.33
C VAL A 105 13.58 -1.26 -7.44
N PHE A 106 12.79 -2.32 -7.37
CA PHE A 106 11.50 -2.36 -8.03
C PHE A 106 10.44 -1.79 -7.09
N GLY A 107 9.48 -1.09 -7.66
CA GLY A 107 8.48 -0.35 -6.93
C GLY A 107 7.37 0.14 -7.85
N TYR A 108 6.57 1.07 -7.33
CA TYR A 108 5.54 1.75 -8.09
C TYR A 108 5.75 3.27 -8.04
N PRO A 109 5.51 3.97 -9.16
CA PRO A 109 5.53 5.43 -9.18
C PRO A 109 4.27 5.99 -8.51
N VAL A 110 4.46 7.09 -7.78
CA VAL A 110 3.40 7.91 -7.20
C VAL A 110 3.54 9.31 -7.74
N GLU A 111 2.45 9.82 -8.33
CA GLU A 111 2.41 11.12 -9.02
C GLU A 111 1.36 12.06 -8.42
N SER A 112 0.37 11.54 -7.70
CA SER A 112 -0.63 12.34 -6.98
C SER A 112 -0.26 12.62 -5.52
N GLY A 113 0.80 12.00 -5.01
CA GLY A 113 1.10 11.95 -3.57
C GLY A 113 0.23 10.97 -2.79
N MET A 114 -0.58 10.16 -3.48
CA MET A 114 -1.38 9.09 -2.89
C MET A 114 -0.87 7.71 -3.30
N GLY A 115 -0.89 6.79 -2.35
CA GLY A 115 -0.60 5.38 -2.53
C GLY A 115 -1.76 4.55 -2.04
N CYS A 116 -1.82 3.29 -2.46
CA CYS A 116 -2.82 2.38 -1.97
C CYS A 116 -2.37 0.92 -1.97
N PHE A 117 -3.11 0.12 -1.20
CA PHE A 117 -3.19 -1.32 -1.35
C PHE A 117 -4.61 -1.74 -1.71
N MET A 118 -4.75 -2.66 -2.66
CA MET A 118 -6.04 -3.27 -3.00
C MET A 118 -5.87 -4.66 -3.61
N ASP A 119 -6.90 -5.49 -3.52
CA ASP A 119 -6.97 -6.74 -4.29
C ASP A 119 -7.18 -6.46 -5.79
N LEU A 120 -6.65 -7.30 -6.67
CA LEU A 120 -6.81 -7.16 -8.12
C LEU A 120 -8.28 -7.03 -8.55
N GLN A 121 -9.20 -7.79 -7.95
CA GLN A 121 -10.62 -7.64 -8.27
C GLN A 121 -11.15 -6.26 -7.86
N THR A 122 -10.65 -5.69 -6.76
CA THR A 122 -11.05 -4.36 -6.28
C THR A 122 -10.51 -3.27 -7.21
N GLN A 123 -9.29 -3.43 -7.74
CA GLN A 123 -8.74 -2.57 -8.79
C GLN A 123 -9.63 -2.56 -10.03
N GLU A 124 -10.07 -3.74 -10.50
CA GLU A 124 -11.02 -3.84 -11.60
C GLU A 124 -12.34 -3.11 -11.29
N GLN A 125 -12.84 -3.18 -10.05
CA GLN A 125 -14.04 -2.44 -9.64
C GLN A 125 -13.82 -0.91 -9.64
N LEU A 126 -12.66 -0.44 -9.18
CA LEU A 126 -12.31 0.98 -9.23
C LEU A 126 -12.29 1.50 -10.68
N ASN A 127 -11.64 0.76 -11.58
CA ASN A 127 -11.55 1.12 -12.99
C ASN A 127 -12.93 1.12 -13.66
N LEU A 128 -13.81 0.16 -13.29
CA LEU A 128 -15.20 0.14 -13.74
C LEU A 128 -16.02 1.30 -13.18
N LEU A 129 -15.81 1.69 -11.93
CA LEU A 129 -16.46 2.84 -11.32
C LEU A 129 -16.09 4.12 -12.08
N GLU A 130 -14.81 4.36 -12.31
CA GLU A 130 -14.32 5.52 -13.06
C GLU A 130 -14.94 5.60 -14.46
N GLN A 131 -14.94 4.50 -15.21
CA GLN A 131 -15.56 4.44 -16.53
C GLN A 131 -17.07 4.76 -16.49
N LYS A 132 -17.80 4.27 -15.48
CA LYS A 132 -19.23 4.56 -15.31
C LYS A 132 -19.46 6.03 -14.99
N LEU A 133 -18.63 6.62 -14.12
CA LEU A 133 -18.71 8.04 -13.76
C LEU A 133 -18.46 8.92 -14.99
N PHE A 134 -17.41 8.62 -15.74
CA PHE A 134 -17.08 9.30 -16.99
C PHE A 134 -18.23 9.21 -18.01
N GLN A 135 -18.77 8.02 -18.25
CA GLN A 135 -19.90 7.83 -19.19
C GLN A 135 -21.17 8.57 -18.75
N ARG A 136 -21.43 8.63 -17.44
CA ARG A 136 -22.64 9.27 -16.88
C ARG A 136 -22.55 10.79 -16.90
N LYS A 137 -21.37 11.35 -16.62
CA LYS A 137 -21.17 12.80 -16.48
C LYS A 137 -20.65 13.49 -17.74
N GLY A 138 -19.96 12.78 -18.62
CA GLY A 138 -19.37 13.36 -19.83
C GLY A 138 -18.42 14.52 -19.47
N ASP A 139 -18.69 15.70 -20.02
CA ASP A 139 -17.87 16.91 -19.82
C ASP A 139 -17.86 17.41 -18.36
N ASP A 140 -18.85 17.00 -17.55
CA ASP A 140 -18.92 17.35 -16.12
C ASP A 140 -18.09 16.41 -15.23
N PHE A 141 -17.37 15.43 -15.79
CA PHE A 141 -16.53 14.52 -15.01
C PHE A 141 -15.24 15.23 -14.55
N MET A 142 -15.05 15.31 -13.23
CA MET A 142 -13.92 16.04 -12.63
C MET A 142 -12.70 15.15 -12.29
N GLY A 143 -12.71 13.89 -12.72
CA GLY A 143 -11.67 12.91 -12.38
C GLY A 143 -12.05 12.06 -11.17
N ILE A 144 -11.45 10.86 -11.05
CA ILE A 144 -11.82 9.91 -10.00
C ILE A 144 -11.56 10.44 -8.58
N TYR A 145 -10.57 11.34 -8.42
CA TYR A 145 -10.30 11.97 -7.12
C TYR A 145 -11.53 12.75 -6.61
N GLU A 146 -11.99 13.75 -7.35
CA GLU A 146 -13.13 14.60 -6.98
C GLU A 146 -14.42 13.80 -6.80
N GLU A 147 -14.61 12.75 -7.60
CA GLU A 147 -15.86 11.99 -7.65
C GLU A 147 -15.97 10.87 -6.62
N PHE A 148 -14.84 10.44 -6.03
CA PHE A 148 -14.81 9.25 -5.19
C PHE A 148 -13.84 9.31 -4.02
N PHE A 149 -12.68 9.97 -4.14
CA PHE A 149 -11.71 10.06 -3.04
C PHE A 149 -11.88 11.30 -2.18
N HIS A 150 -12.23 12.45 -2.78
CA HIS A 150 -12.18 13.76 -2.13
C HIS A 150 -12.89 13.80 -0.77
N GLU A 151 -14.12 13.28 -0.69
CA GLU A 151 -14.92 13.30 0.55
C GLU A 151 -14.31 12.48 1.71
N HIS A 152 -13.37 11.59 1.41
CA HIS A 152 -12.67 10.79 2.42
C HIS A 152 -11.36 11.41 2.90
N PHE A 153 -10.81 12.36 2.15
CA PHE A 153 -9.55 13.02 2.46
C PHE A 153 -9.75 14.50 2.78
N PHE A 154 -10.95 15.04 2.66
CA PHE A 154 -11.24 16.44 2.92
C PHE A 154 -12.59 16.60 3.62
N ASP A 155 -12.58 17.21 4.82
CA ASP A 155 -13.79 17.64 5.51
C ASP A 155 -13.97 19.17 5.53
N GLU A 156 -15.18 19.65 5.82
CA GLU A 156 -15.52 21.08 5.86
C GLU A 156 -14.74 21.88 6.94
N ASN A 157 -14.07 21.18 7.88
CA ASN A 157 -13.29 21.79 8.95
C ASN A 157 -11.77 21.79 8.67
N GLY A 158 -11.35 21.26 7.52
CA GLY A 158 -9.96 21.20 7.10
C GLY A 158 -9.12 20.09 7.75
N ALA A 159 -9.76 19.09 8.38
CA ALA A 159 -9.06 17.88 8.81
C ALA A 159 -8.99 16.90 7.63
N ILE A 160 -7.77 16.61 7.20
CA ILE A 160 -7.43 15.79 6.03
C ILE A 160 -6.98 14.44 6.57
N ASP A 161 -7.85 13.43 6.55
CA ASP A 161 -7.44 12.10 6.96
C ASP A 161 -6.29 11.63 6.05
N GLN A 162 -5.14 11.27 6.63
CA GLN A 162 -3.98 10.84 5.83
C GLN A 162 -4.19 9.45 5.19
N PHE A 163 -5.31 8.80 5.48
CA PHE A 163 -5.69 7.51 4.94
C PHE A 163 -7.19 7.30 4.99
N ALA A 164 -7.69 6.43 4.12
CA ALA A 164 -9.08 6.01 4.12
C ALA A 164 -9.24 4.58 3.59
N PHE A 165 -10.35 3.94 3.98
CA PHE A 165 -10.81 2.70 3.38
C PHE A 165 -12.01 2.99 2.49
N LEU A 166 -11.85 2.82 1.19
CA LEU A 166 -12.88 3.13 0.19
C LEU A 166 -13.46 1.86 -0.42
N LYS A 167 -14.74 1.89 -0.75
CA LYS A 167 -15.43 0.77 -1.41
C LYS A 167 -15.90 1.18 -2.81
N PRO A 168 -15.19 0.78 -3.88
CA PRO A 168 -15.58 1.17 -5.24
C PRO A 168 -16.88 0.48 -5.70
N ASN A 169 -17.33 -0.57 -5.00
CA ASN A 169 -18.58 -1.27 -5.29
C ASN A 169 -19.21 -1.84 -4.01
N GLU A 170 -20.34 -1.28 -3.58
CA GLU A 170 -21.08 -1.70 -2.37
C GLU A 170 -21.61 -3.14 -2.41
N GLU A 171 -21.78 -3.73 -3.59
CA GLU A 171 -22.21 -5.12 -3.74
C GLU A 171 -21.05 -6.11 -3.53
N ASN A 172 -19.81 -5.63 -3.49
CA ASN A 172 -18.61 -6.43 -3.28
C ASN A 172 -17.94 -6.10 -1.93
N PRO A 173 -17.35 -7.10 -1.25
CA PRO A 173 -16.69 -6.88 0.04
C PRO A 173 -15.33 -6.16 -0.08
N GLY A 174 -14.74 -6.10 -1.27
CA GLY A 174 -13.41 -5.53 -1.51
C GLY A 174 -13.33 -4.04 -1.20
N ASN A 175 -12.23 -3.64 -0.58
CA ASN A 175 -11.93 -2.25 -0.25
C ASN A 175 -10.52 -1.85 -0.68
N ILE A 176 -10.35 -0.57 -0.93
CA ILE A 176 -9.08 0.09 -1.20
C ILE A 176 -8.61 0.67 0.12
N PHE A 177 -7.38 0.36 0.53
CA PHE A 177 -6.71 1.12 1.57
C PHE A 177 -5.85 2.18 0.89
N ALA A 178 -6.29 3.44 0.90
CA ALA A 178 -5.59 4.56 0.29
C ALA A 178 -5.00 5.48 1.36
N PHE A 179 -3.86 6.11 1.08
CA PHE A 179 -3.12 6.92 2.04
C PHE A 179 -2.16 7.91 1.35
N GLU A 180 -1.77 8.96 2.07
CA GLU A 180 -0.70 9.87 1.67
C GLU A 180 0.67 9.17 1.74
N THR A 181 1.58 9.46 0.79
CA THR A 181 2.87 8.76 0.69
C THR A 181 4.03 9.63 1.16
N GLY A 182 4.52 9.43 2.39
CA GLY A 182 5.75 10.09 2.86
C GLY A 182 5.75 11.60 2.63
N TYR A 183 6.66 12.06 1.78
CA TYR A 183 6.81 13.47 1.38
C TYR A 183 6.08 13.84 0.06
N GLY A 184 5.25 12.96 -0.48
CA GLY A 184 4.45 13.15 -1.69
C GLY A 184 4.83 12.20 -2.81
N GLU A 185 5.10 12.76 -3.99
CA GLU A 185 5.47 12.03 -5.20
C GLU A 185 6.79 11.28 -5.06
N GLY A 186 6.92 10.14 -5.74
CA GLY A 186 8.15 9.33 -5.66
C GLY A 186 8.05 7.97 -6.34
N PHE A 187 9.02 7.11 -6.05
CA PHE A 187 9.04 5.72 -6.50
C PHE A 187 9.32 4.82 -5.31
N TYR A 188 8.34 4.02 -4.93
CA TYR A 188 8.32 3.34 -3.64
C TYR A 188 8.32 1.83 -3.79
N ALA A 189 9.10 1.15 -2.95
CA ALA A 189 9.26 -0.29 -2.99
C ALA A 189 8.49 -0.97 -1.85
N SER A 190 8.02 -2.18 -2.13
CA SER A 190 7.38 -3.04 -1.13
C SER A 190 8.24 -4.26 -0.82
N TYR A 191 8.12 -4.78 0.39
CA TYR A 191 8.91 -5.89 0.92
C TYR A 191 8.00 -6.88 1.64
N ILE A 192 8.25 -8.17 1.46
CA ILE A 192 7.43 -9.25 2.00
C ILE A 192 8.27 -10.08 2.98
N GLY A 193 7.75 -10.25 4.18
CA GLY A 193 8.27 -11.19 5.17
C GLY A 193 7.62 -12.57 4.96
N PHE A 194 8.44 -13.63 4.94
CA PHE A 194 8.00 -15.01 4.76
C PHE A 194 8.30 -15.87 5.99
N ASP A 195 7.46 -16.86 6.26
CA ASP A 195 7.70 -17.89 7.28
C ASP A 195 8.65 -19.00 6.76
N ASP A 196 9.02 -19.96 7.62
CA ASP A 196 9.86 -21.12 7.27
C ASP A 196 9.28 -22.03 6.16
N LYS A 197 7.99 -21.90 5.86
CA LYS A 197 7.29 -22.63 4.79
C LYS A 197 7.13 -21.76 3.54
N ASN A 198 7.73 -20.58 3.51
CA ASN A 198 7.66 -19.59 2.45
C ASN A 198 6.21 -19.10 2.19
N ASN A 199 5.38 -19.04 3.23
CA ASN A 199 4.10 -18.33 3.20
C ASN A 199 4.33 -16.85 3.57
N PRO A 200 3.64 -15.89 2.92
CA PRO A 200 3.76 -14.49 3.27
C PRO A 200 3.10 -14.22 4.64
N VAL A 201 3.86 -13.57 5.52
CA VAL A 201 3.44 -13.19 6.88
C VAL A 201 2.93 -11.76 6.91
N LYS A 202 3.62 -10.85 6.22
CA LYS A 202 3.28 -9.44 6.10
C LYS A 202 3.92 -8.84 4.84
N ILE A 203 3.38 -7.71 4.39
CA ILE A 203 3.98 -6.87 3.35
C ILE A 203 4.06 -5.43 3.85
N ILE A 204 5.12 -4.72 3.47
CA ILE A 204 5.40 -3.36 3.87
C ILE A 204 5.82 -2.55 2.65
N THR A 205 5.26 -1.35 2.47
CA THR A 205 5.82 -0.34 1.55
C THR A 205 6.58 0.71 2.35
N GLU A 206 7.79 1.05 1.91
CA GLU A 206 8.62 2.12 2.49
C GLU A 206 8.47 3.43 1.70
N PHE A 207 8.14 4.51 2.40
CA PHE A 207 8.03 5.88 1.85
C PHE A 207 9.10 6.81 2.40
N ILE A 208 9.52 6.59 3.65
CA ILE A 208 10.59 7.32 4.32
C ILE A 208 11.50 6.28 4.97
N GLU A 209 12.78 6.29 4.60
CA GLU A 209 13.78 5.40 5.20
C GLU A 209 14.10 5.86 6.63
N ILE A 210 13.72 5.05 7.62
CA ILE A 210 14.06 5.26 9.03
C ILE A 210 15.24 4.39 9.41
N LEU A 211 16.42 4.99 9.51
CA LEU A 211 17.65 4.27 9.85
C LEU A 211 17.64 3.78 11.31
N VAL A 212 17.81 2.47 11.49
CA VAL A 212 18.08 1.86 12.79
C VAL A 212 19.56 1.48 12.93
N ASN A 213 20.19 1.99 14.00
CA ASN A 213 21.58 1.70 14.36
C ASN A 213 21.76 0.23 14.77
#